data_AF-A0A1R4HSY9-F1
#
_entry.id   AF-A0A1R4HSY9-F1
#
_cell.length_a   1.000
_cell.length_b   1.000
_cell.length_c   1.000
_cell.angle_alpha   90.00
_cell.angle_beta   90.00
_cell.angle_gamma   90.00
#
_symmetry.space_group_name_H-M   'P 1'
#
loop_
_entity.id
_entity.type
_entity.pdbx_description
1 polymer ?
#
loop_
_entity_poly.entity_id
_entity_poly.type
_entity_poly.pdbx_seq_one_letter_code
_entity_poly.pdbx_strand_id
1 'polypeptide(L)'
;MTTQAPGAHATTHATPASPASSSPAHQRAPFVPNPHPRHGASTIIGFIVAAALVFGGFYMMGMAFSVPGAEFLLFAGGIVVDAIGLWVAFGLIPYLADRRRD
;
A
#
# COMPACT_ATOMS: atom_id res chain seq x y z
N MET A 1 -10.44 -87.21 10.92
CA MET A 1 -9.12 -87.57 10.36
C MET A 1 -8.64 -86.43 9.49
N THR A 2 -7.43 -85.98 9.80
CA THR A 2 -6.60 -84.88 9.30
C THR A 2 -6.51 -84.79 7.78
N THR A 3 -6.45 -83.57 7.23
CA THR A 3 -5.37 -83.10 6.32
C THR A 3 -5.45 -81.58 6.16
N GLN A 4 -4.53 -80.90 6.82
CA GLN A 4 -4.23 -79.47 6.72
C GLN A 4 -2.97 -79.35 5.84
N ALA A 5 -3.00 -78.51 4.81
CA ALA A 5 -1.85 -78.18 3.98
C ALA A 5 -1.21 -76.85 4.44
N PRO A 6 0.13 -76.74 4.51
CA PRO A 6 0.81 -75.51 4.92
C PRO A 6 1.27 -74.70 3.70
N GLY A 7 0.90 -73.42 3.66
CA GLY A 7 1.46 -72.43 2.74
C GLY A 7 1.87 -71.19 3.53
N ALA A 8 3.16 -71.09 3.81
CA ALA A 8 3.79 -69.91 4.37
C ALA A 8 3.70 -68.73 3.39
N HIS A 9 3.51 -67.51 3.89
CA HIS A 9 4.46 -66.41 3.73
C HIS A 9 3.90 -65.12 4.36
N ALA A 10 4.75 -64.51 5.17
CA ALA A 10 4.53 -63.29 5.91
C ALA A 10 4.46 -62.06 4.99
N THR A 11 3.59 -61.10 5.33
CA THR A 11 3.94 -59.67 5.23
C THR A 11 3.10 -58.86 6.21
N THR A 12 3.69 -58.56 7.36
CA THR A 12 3.18 -57.61 8.34
C THR A 12 3.29 -56.20 7.76
N HIS A 13 2.20 -55.66 7.20
CA HIS A 13 2.12 -54.23 6.93
C HIS A 13 1.79 -53.48 8.22
N ALA A 14 2.83 -53.15 8.98
CA ALA A 14 2.75 -52.12 10.01
C ALA A 14 2.51 -50.77 9.32
N THR A 15 1.34 -50.17 9.50
CA THR A 15 1.07 -48.78 9.13
C THR A 15 1.76 -47.87 10.14
N PRO A 16 2.75 -47.05 9.74
CA PRO A 16 3.33 -46.07 10.64
C PRO A 16 2.34 -44.93 10.87
N ALA A 17 2.27 -44.50 12.13
CA ALA A 17 1.53 -43.34 12.61
C ALA A 17 1.77 -42.12 11.71
N SER A 18 0.69 -41.44 11.33
CA SER A 18 0.75 -40.11 10.72
C SER A 18 1.22 -39.08 11.76
N PRO A 19 2.36 -38.39 11.57
CA PRO A 19 2.67 -37.21 12.34
C PRO A 19 2.19 -35.95 11.60
N ALA A 20 2.09 -34.89 12.39
CA ALA A 20 2.01 -33.49 11.99
C ALA A 20 0.64 -32.99 11.49
N SER A 21 -0.13 -32.55 12.48
CA SER A 21 -0.81 -31.25 12.47
C SER A 21 0.03 -30.16 11.78
N SER A 22 -0.16 -29.99 10.47
CA SER A 22 0.19 -28.75 9.78
C SER A 22 -0.92 -27.74 10.04
N SER A 23 -0.63 -26.80 10.93
CA SER A 23 -1.42 -25.58 11.10
C SER A 23 -1.62 -24.94 9.72
N PRO A 24 -2.85 -24.75 9.21
CA PRO A 24 -3.06 -24.11 7.92
C PRO A 24 -2.73 -22.64 8.12
N ALA A 25 -1.46 -22.30 7.89
CA ALA A 25 -1.03 -20.94 7.65
C ALA A 25 -1.99 -20.35 6.60
N HIS A 26 -2.71 -19.32 7.01
CA HIS A 26 -3.65 -18.52 6.24
C HIS A 26 -3.28 -18.42 4.75
N GLN A 27 -3.73 -19.39 3.97
CA GLN A 27 -3.66 -19.37 2.52
C GLN A 27 -4.76 -18.39 2.09
N ARG A 28 -4.46 -17.08 2.12
CA ARG A 28 -5.30 -16.04 1.54
C ARG A 28 -5.60 -16.48 0.10
N ALA A 29 -6.84 -16.82 -0.18
CA ALA A 29 -7.24 -17.32 -1.48
C ALA A 29 -6.80 -16.32 -2.57
N PRO A 30 -6.01 -16.74 -3.59
CA PRO A 30 -5.50 -15.85 -4.65
C PRO A 30 -6.57 -15.13 -5.47
N PHE A 31 -7.83 -15.54 -5.31
CA PHE A 31 -8.98 -15.08 -6.08
C PHE A 31 -9.99 -14.29 -5.27
N VAL A 32 -9.63 -13.81 -4.06
CA VAL A 32 -10.46 -12.80 -3.39
C VAL A 32 -10.36 -11.52 -4.21
N PRO A 33 -11.46 -11.02 -4.81
CA PRO A 33 -11.46 -9.72 -5.46
C PRO A 33 -10.99 -8.69 -4.43
N ASN A 34 -9.82 -8.10 -4.66
CA ASN A 34 -9.32 -7.05 -3.81
C ASN A 34 -10.29 -5.87 -3.99
N PRO A 35 -11.05 -5.43 -2.97
CA PRO A 35 -11.93 -4.29 -3.12
C PRO A 35 -11.04 -3.11 -3.46
N HIS A 36 -11.06 -2.68 -4.72
CA HIS A 36 -10.20 -1.62 -5.21
C HIS A 36 -10.26 -0.45 -4.23
N PRO A 37 -9.11 0.12 -3.82
CA PRO A 37 -9.12 1.37 -3.09
C PRO A 37 -9.81 2.39 -3.99
N ARG A 38 -11.08 2.70 -3.69
CA ARG A 38 -11.78 3.79 -4.35
C ARG A 38 -11.09 5.05 -3.87
N HIS A 39 -10.14 5.56 -4.65
CA HIS A 39 -9.64 6.90 -4.43
C HIS A 39 -10.85 7.83 -4.48
N GLY A 40 -11.21 8.38 -3.31
CA GLY A 40 -12.35 9.28 -3.21
C GLY A 40 -12.10 10.51 -4.08
N ALA A 41 -13.16 11.09 -4.64
CA ALA A 41 -13.06 12.34 -5.41
C ALA A 41 -12.28 13.43 -4.66
N SER A 42 -12.34 13.44 -3.33
CA SER A 42 -11.55 14.32 -2.46
C SER A 42 -10.04 14.13 -2.57
N THR A 43 -9.56 12.91 -2.78
CA THR A 43 -8.13 12.62 -2.96
C THR A 43 -7.63 13.21 -4.27
N ILE A 44 -8.42 13.08 -5.33
CA ILE A 44 -8.10 13.63 -6.65
C ILE A 44 -8.07 15.15 -6.59
N ILE A 45 -9.11 15.77 -6.00
CA ILE A 45 -9.16 17.23 -5.83
C ILE A 45 -7.98 17.72 -4.99
N GLY A 46 -7.69 17.05 -3.87
CA GLY A 46 -6.55 17.39 -3.01
C GLY A 46 -5.22 17.30 -3.76
N PHE A 47 -5.04 16.28 -4.59
CA PHE A 47 -3.84 16.12 -5.41
C PHE A 47 -3.69 17.24 -6.44
N ILE A 48 -4.78 17.62 -7.13
CA ILE A 48 -4.76 18.74 -8.09
C ILE A 48 -4.38 20.05 -7.40
N VAL A 49 -4.98 20.32 -6.23
CA VAL A 49 -4.67 21.53 -5.45
C VAL A 49 -3.20 21.52 -5.00
N ALA A 50 -2.70 20.39 -4.52
CA ALA A 50 -1.31 20.25 -4.10
C ALA A 50 -0.33 20.44 -5.28
N ALA A 51 -0.62 19.83 -6.44
CA ALA A 51 0.17 20.00 -7.64
C ALA A 51 0.18 21.47 -8.09
N ALA A 52 -0.98 22.14 -8.09
CA ALA A 52 -1.07 23.55 -8.43
C ALA A 52 -0.26 24.45 -7.49
N LEU A 53 -0.25 24.16 -6.18
CA LEU A 53 0.59 24.85 -5.20
C LEU A 53 2.07 24.65 -5.51
N VAL A 54 2.52 23.42 -5.75
CA VAL A 54 3.94 23.13 -6.04
C VAL A 54 4.39 23.74 -7.36
N PHE A 55 3.61 23.62 -8.43
CA PHE A 55 3.94 24.30 -9.69
C PHE A 55 3.87 25.83 -9.56
N GLY A 56 2.94 26.33 -8.76
CA GLY A 56 2.82 27.76 -8.45
C GLY A 56 4.01 28.31 -7.68
N GLY A 57 4.53 27.58 -6.69
CA GLY A 57 5.71 27.98 -5.92
C GLY A 57 6.97 27.98 -6.77
N PHE A 58 7.19 26.93 -7.58
CA PHE A 58 8.27 26.93 -8.57
C PHE A 58 8.16 28.07 -9.59
N TYR A 59 6.96 28.38 -10.07
CA TYR A 59 6.74 29.52 -10.96
C TYR A 59 7.10 30.85 -10.29
N MET A 60 6.66 31.05 -9.05
CA MET A 60 6.98 32.25 -8.27
C MET A 60 8.48 32.39 -8.00
N MET A 61 9.16 31.26 -7.75
CA MET A 61 10.62 31.21 -7.61
C MET A 61 11.34 31.57 -8.93
N GLY A 62 10.82 31.13 -10.08
CA GLY A 62 11.35 31.54 -11.40
C GLY A 62 11.14 33.03 -11.67
N MET A 63 9.98 33.58 -11.28
CA MET A 63 9.68 35.01 -11.40
C MET A 63 10.59 35.89 -10.55
N ALA A 64 11.20 35.35 -9.48
CA ALA A 64 12.16 36.08 -8.65
C ALA A 64 13.35 36.64 -9.45
N PHE A 65 13.76 35.98 -10.53
CA PHE A 65 14.84 36.46 -11.40
C PHE A 65 14.40 37.53 -12.40
N SER A 66 13.09 37.75 -12.56
CA SER A 66 12.53 38.70 -13.52
C SER A 66 12.07 40.01 -12.89
N VAL A 67 12.00 40.08 -11.55
CA VAL A 67 11.48 41.26 -10.82
C VAL A 67 12.57 41.85 -9.92
N PRO A 68 13.26 42.92 -10.39
CA PRO A 68 14.26 43.60 -9.60
C PRO A 68 13.70 44.18 -8.30
N GLY A 69 14.40 43.99 -7.19
CA GLY A 69 14.06 44.54 -5.87
C GLY A 69 13.10 43.69 -5.02
N ALA A 70 12.52 42.62 -5.56
CA ALA A 70 11.66 41.69 -4.83
C ALA A 70 12.14 40.23 -4.92
N GLU A 71 13.37 40.00 -5.37
CA GLU A 71 13.92 38.69 -5.72
C GLU A 71 13.86 37.76 -4.50
N PHE A 72 14.36 38.23 -3.36
CA PHE A 72 14.40 37.42 -2.13
C PHE A 72 13.01 37.07 -1.63
N LEU A 73 12.06 38.02 -1.68
CA LEU A 73 10.68 37.80 -1.23
C LEU A 73 9.92 36.84 -2.16
N LEU A 74 10.09 36.97 -3.47
CA LEU A 74 9.48 36.07 -4.44
C LEU A 74 10.07 34.65 -4.35
N PHE A 75 11.38 34.55 -4.17
CA PHE A 75 12.06 33.26 -4.01
C PHE A 75 11.66 32.56 -2.71
N ALA A 76 11.74 33.26 -1.57
CA ALA A 76 11.31 32.72 -0.28
C ALA A 76 9.81 32.42 -0.26
N GLY A 77 9.00 33.29 -0.87
CA GLY A 77 7.57 33.08 -1.04
C GLY A 77 7.26 31.80 -1.82
N GLY A 78 7.97 31.57 -2.94
CA GLY A 78 7.88 30.33 -3.71
C GLY A 78 8.17 29.08 -2.87
N ILE A 79 9.25 29.11 -2.08
CA ILE A 79 9.60 28.00 -1.17
C ILE A 79 8.49 27.72 -0.15
N VAL A 80 7.91 28.77 0.44
CA VAL A 80 6.83 28.60 1.43
C VAL A 80 5.58 28.00 0.76
N VAL A 81 5.24 28.46 -0.45
CA VAL A 81 4.11 27.92 -1.22
C VAL A 81 4.35 26.44 -1.56
N ASP A 82 5.56 26.07 -1.98
CA ASP A 82 5.93 24.68 -2.24
C ASP A 82 5.84 23.81 -0.98
N ALA A 83 6.36 24.31 0.15
CA ALA A 83 6.26 23.62 1.43
C ALA A 83 4.80 23.36 1.84
N ILE A 84 3.91 24.32 1.61
CA ILE A 84 2.47 24.16 1.85
C ILE A 84 1.88 23.14 0.87
N GLY A 85 2.22 23.21 -0.42
CA GLY A 85 1.75 22.25 -1.43
C GLY A 85 2.14 20.81 -1.09
N LEU A 86 3.38 20.60 -0.68
CA LEU A 86 3.89 19.29 -0.25
C LEU A 86 3.23 18.84 1.07
N TRP A 87 3.02 19.76 2.02
CA TRP A 87 2.29 19.44 3.26
C TRP A 87 0.84 19.04 2.98
N VAL A 88 0.16 19.68 2.02
CA VAL A 88 -1.17 19.27 1.59
C VAL A 88 -1.13 17.89 0.94
N ALA A 89 -0.16 17.63 0.05
CA ALA A 89 -0.01 16.36 -0.65
C ALA A 89 0.21 15.18 0.33
N PHE A 90 1.14 15.34 1.27
CA PHE A 90 1.62 14.24 2.12
C PHE A 90 1.02 14.22 3.52
N GLY A 91 0.52 15.35 4.03
CA GLY A 91 -0.09 15.44 5.35
C GLY A 91 -1.61 15.40 5.28
N LEU A 92 -2.21 16.35 4.55
CA LEU A 92 -3.65 16.57 4.59
C LEU A 92 -4.45 15.47 3.87
N ILE A 93 -4.04 15.08 2.66
CA ILE A 93 -4.73 14.05 1.87
C ILE A 93 -4.83 12.70 2.61
N PRO A 94 -3.74 12.12 3.14
CA PRO A 94 -3.83 10.86 3.88
C PRO A 94 -4.64 11.00 5.17
N TYR A 95 -4.50 12.12 5.91
CA TYR A 95 -5.30 12.35 7.12
C TYR A 95 -6.81 12.36 6.84
N LEU A 96 -7.24 13.02 5.76
CA LEU A 96 -8.65 13.05 5.35
C LEU A 96 -9.15 11.70 4.83
N ALA A 97 -8.26 10.84 4.33
CA ALA A 97 -8.61 9.50 3.88
C ALA A 97 -8.85 8.56 5.07
N ASP A 98 -8.06 8.68 6.14
CA ASP A 98 -8.21 7.85 7.34
C ASP A 98 -9.47 8.21 8.14
N ARG A 99 -9.80 9.51 8.27
CA ARG A 99 -11.00 9.97 9.00
C ARG A 99 -12.34 9.48 8.41
N ARG A 100 -12.39 9.04 7.16
CA ARG A 100 -13.62 8.47 6.55
C ARG A 100 -13.85 6.99 6.87
N ARG A 101 -12.91 6.34 7.57
CA ARG A 101 -12.98 4.90 7.88
C ARG A 101 -13.51 4.60 9.28
N ASP A 102 -13.65 5.63 10.13
CA ASP A 102 -14.32 5.59 11.44
C ASP A 102 -15.77 6.08 11.33
#